data_AF-A0A6N7JN45-F1
#
_entry.id   AF-A0A6N7JN45-F1
#
_cell.length_a   1.000
_cell.length_b   1.000
_cell.length_c   1.000
_cell.angle_alpha   90.00
_cell.angle_beta   90.00
_cell.angle_gamma   90.00
#
_symmetry.space_group_name_H-M   'P 1'
#
loop_
_entity.id
_entity.type
_entity.pdbx_description
1 polymer ?
#
loop_
_entity_poly.entity_id
_entity_poly.type
_entity_poly.pdbx_seq_one_letter_code
_entity_poly.pdbx_strand_id
1 'polypeptide(L)'
;MPIFKPCRRATMAPSDTTESEAERTLEVSRLLSAPRALVWRVLTDRRHVSFFWGPDGFSTTTTEMDVRPGGDWRFTMHGPDGTDYINHVRYETVQEPAFLAWDHYGADPDVLHHQGRIELTEEAPDKTRVILRIICESKARLEEVKKFGAEAGGHQTLARLDQRISDAATDMGLSRIVKAPRALVWRAWTDPALLRQWWCPRPWMVADCRLDPQAGGELYTLMRGPAGEEAAVHGCFLEVCPQEKLVWTDLMTAGFRPVPTPPFGFVAVVTLEDWGSRTRYSVRAMHTSPQSRQQHAEMGFYDGWATVLEQLADLVETGQDG
;
A
#
# COMPACT_ATOMS: atom_id res chain seq x y z
N MET A 1 -26.26 -5.94 8.93
CA MET A 1 -27.47 -5.09 8.95
C MET A 1 -27.07 -3.71 8.47
N PRO A 2 -27.75 -3.10 7.49
CA PRO A 2 -27.18 -2.02 6.70
C PRO A 2 -27.10 -0.71 7.48
N ILE A 3 -25.92 -0.06 7.46
CA ILE A 3 -25.59 1.23 8.12
C ILE A 3 -26.35 2.41 7.47
N PHE A 4 -26.92 2.21 6.28
CA PHE A 4 -27.70 3.23 5.57
C PHE A 4 -28.98 2.59 5.02
N LYS A 5 -30.10 2.80 5.72
CA LYS A 5 -31.43 2.58 5.14
C LYS A 5 -31.93 3.90 4.54
N PRO A 6 -32.40 3.94 3.29
CA PRO A 6 -33.12 5.09 2.78
C PRO A 6 -34.52 5.09 3.40
N CYS A 7 -34.94 6.20 4.03
CA CYS A 7 -36.30 6.35 4.53
C CYS A 7 -36.95 7.63 3.97
N ARG A 8 -38.20 7.48 3.53
CA ARG A 8 -38.98 8.48 2.80
C ARG A 8 -39.12 9.78 3.58
N ARG A 9 -39.07 10.89 2.84
CA ARG A 9 -39.29 12.27 3.29
C ARG A 9 -40.54 12.36 4.18
N ALA A 10 -40.35 12.50 5.50
CA ALA A 10 -41.38 13.02 6.37
C ALA A 10 -41.27 14.55 6.34
N THR A 11 -42.35 15.22 5.97
CA THR A 11 -42.46 16.68 6.01
C THR A 11 -42.43 17.14 7.48
N MET A 12 -41.27 17.57 7.97
CA MET A 12 -41.15 18.31 9.22
C MET A 12 -41.25 19.82 8.92
N ALA A 13 -42.07 20.50 9.72
CA ALA A 13 -42.21 21.95 9.72
C ALA A 13 -40.86 22.64 10.05
N PRO A 14 -40.62 23.86 9.55
CA PRO A 14 -39.35 24.55 9.76
C PRO A 14 -39.19 24.92 11.24
N SER A 15 -38.22 24.32 11.92
CA SER A 15 -37.74 24.80 13.22
C SER A 15 -36.73 25.91 12.99
N ASP A 16 -37.02 27.07 13.56
CA ASP A 16 -36.37 28.36 13.33
C ASP A 16 -35.04 28.49 14.12
N THR A 17 -34.10 27.57 13.90
CA THR A 17 -32.75 27.65 14.47
C THR A 17 -31.76 27.09 13.46
N THR A 18 -31.08 27.96 12.71
CA THR A 18 -30.04 27.56 11.77
C THR A 18 -28.84 27.05 12.56
N GLU A 19 -28.65 25.73 12.60
CA GLU A 19 -27.51 25.10 13.28
C GLU A 19 -26.18 25.57 12.66
N SER A 20 -25.19 25.86 13.50
CA SER A 20 -23.86 26.23 13.03
C SER A 20 -23.12 25.02 12.44
N GLU A 21 -22.14 25.24 11.55
CA GLU A 21 -21.32 24.14 11.00
C GLU A 21 -20.60 23.36 12.11
N ALA A 22 -20.13 24.05 13.16
CA ALA A 22 -19.47 23.42 14.29
C ALA A 22 -20.38 22.40 15.02
N GLU A 23 -21.68 22.67 15.13
CA GLU A 23 -22.63 21.79 15.80
C GLU A 23 -22.96 20.51 15.02
N ARG A 24 -22.68 20.50 13.71
CA ARG A 24 -22.91 19.37 12.80
C ARG A 24 -21.61 18.77 12.23
N THR A 25 -20.48 19.10 12.84
CA THR A 25 -19.16 18.61 12.43
C THR A 25 -18.57 17.62 13.45
N LEU A 26 -18.12 16.48 12.94
CA LEU A 26 -17.19 15.58 13.63
C LEU A 26 -15.77 15.97 13.24
N GLU A 27 -14.88 16.14 14.22
CA GLU A 27 -13.47 16.41 13.98
C GLU A 27 -12.61 15.37 14.70
N VAL A 28 -11.66 14.79 13.96
CA VAL A 28 -10.61 13.93 14.52
C VAL A 28 -9.27 14.40 14.00
N SER A 29 -8.22 14.22 14.80
CA SER A 29 -6.89 14.70 14.42
C SER A 29 -5.77 13.75 14.86
N ARG A 30 -4.64 13.78 14.15
CA ARG A 30 -3.42 13.04 14.50
C ARG A 30 -2.16 13.82 14.10
N LEU A 31 -1.08 13.70 14.88
CA LEU A 31 0.24 14.22 14.56
C LEU A 31 1.04 13.09 13.92
N LEU A 32 1.50 13.30 12.71
CA LEU A 32 2.26 12.32 11.94
C LEU A 32 3.75 12.67 11.95
N SER A 33 4.61 11.67 12.01
CA SER A 33 6.07 11.83 11.93
C SER A 33 6.54 11.81 10.47
N ALA A 34 6.05 12.77 9.68
CA ALA A 34 6.43 12.94 8.29
C ALA A 34 6.32 14.40 7.83
N PRO A 35 7.15 14.81 6.85
CA PRO A 35 6.99 16.09 6.17
C PRO A 35 5.63 16.19 5.47
N ARG A 36 5.05 17.40 5.45
CA ARG A 36 3.71 17.64 4.91
C ARG A 36 3.54 17.19 3.45
N ALA A 37 4.57 17.34 2.63
CA ALA A 37 4.56 16.88 1.23
C ALA A 37 4.43 15.36 1.10
N LEU A 38 5.03 14.58 2.01
CA LEU A 38 4.87 13.11 2.03
C LEU A 38 3.44 12.74 2.43
N VAL A 39 2.90 13.38 3.47
CA VAL A 39 1.52 13.17 3.90
C VAL A 39 0.54 13.46 2.76
N TRP A 40 0.70 14.60 2.08
CA TRP A 40 -0.10 14.95 0.91
C TRP A 40 -0.02 13.87 -0.17
N ARG A 41 1.18 13.46 -0.57
CA ARG A 41 1.37 12.43 -1.60
C ARG A 41 0.69 11.10 -1.24
N VAL A 42 0.80 10.64 0.01
CA VAL A 42 0.14 9.40 0.45
C VAL A 42 -1.37 9.55 0.46
N LEU A 43 -1.90 10.73 0.81
CA LEU A 43 -3.33 11.04 0.80
C LEU A 43 -3.93 11.10 -0.61
N THR A 44 -3.18 11.61 -1.59
CA THR A 44 -3.71 11.93 -2.93
C THR A 44 -3.32 10.93 -4.02
N ASP A 45 -2.53 9.91 -3.69
CA ASP A 45 -2.13 8.87 -4.62
C ASP A 45 -2.99 7.61 -4.46
N ARG A 46 -3.68 7.22 -5.54
CA ARG A 46 -4.49 6.00 -5.61
C ARG A 46 -3.74 4.72 -5.22
N ARG A 47 -2.41 4.70 -5.35
CA ARG A 47 -1.53 3.57 -4.95
C ARG A 47 -1.42 3.43 -3.43
N HIS A 48 -1.86 4.43 -2.67
CA HIS A 48 -1.76 4.46 -1.22
C HIS A 48 -3.13 4.46 -0.54
N VAL A 49 -4.10 5.24 -1.03
CA VAL A 49 -5.38 5.49 -0.34
C VAL A 49 -6.14 4.22 0.07
N SER A 50 -6.15 3.20 -0.81
CA SER A 50 -6.80 1.92 -0.57
C SER A 50 -6.24 1.12 0.62
N PHE A 51 -5.03 1.42 1.08
CA PHE A 51 -4.39 0.71 2.18
C PHE A 51 -4.81 1.25 3.56
N PHE A 52 -5.19 2.53 3.64
CA PHE A 52 -5.49 3.16 4.92
C PHE A 52 -6.90 3.72 5.06
N TRP A 53 -7.60 3.98 3.96
CA TRP A 53 -8.93 4.58 4.03
C TRP A 53 -9.97 3.56 4.48
N GLY A 54 -10.64 3.86 5.59
CA GLY A 54 -11.67 3.02 6.20
C GLY A 54 -11.28 2.49 7.58
N PRO A 55 -12.27 2.02 8.37
CA PRO A 55 -12.04 1.48 9.70
C PRO A 55 -11.33 0.12 9.63
N ASP A 56 -10.84 -0.36 10.77
CA ASP A 56 -10.17 -1.66 10.87
C ASP A 56 -11.11 -2.81 10.45
N GLY A 57 -10.57 -3.82 9.79
CA GLY A 57 -11.33 -4.95 9.24
C GLY A 57 -11.96 -4.69 7.86
N PHE A 58 -11.94 -3.45 7.36
CA PHE A 58 -12.34 -3.13 5.99
C PHE A 58 -11.14 -3.08 5.04
N SER A 59 -11.32 -3.58 3.83
CA SER A 59 -10.45 -3.31 2.69
C SER A 59 -11.12 -2.33 1.73
N THR A 60 -10.33 -1.60 0.94
CA THR A 60 -10.84 -0.59 0.00
C THR A 60 -10.27 -0.85 -1.39
N THR A 61 -11.13 -0.83 -2.41
CA THR A 61 -10.73 -0.90 -3.82
C THR A 61 -11.05 0.43 -4.50
N THR A 62 -10.01 1.17 -4.89
CA THR A 62 -10.15 2.43 -5.63
C THR A 62 -10.07 2.19 -7.14
N THR A 63 -11.14 2.53 -7.87
CA THR A 63 -11.22 2.38 -9.32
C THR A 63 -10.79 3.63 -10.07
N GLU A 64 -11.11 4.80 -9.53
CA GLU A 64 -10.82 6.12 -10.11
C GLU A 64 -10.44 7.10 -8.99
N MET A 65 -9.46 7.96 -9.20
CA MET A 65 -9.12 9.06 -8.28
C MET A 65 -8.48 10.20 -9.08
N ASP A 66 -9.22 11.28 -9.26
CA ASP A 66 -8.81 12.50 -9.98
C ASP A 66 -8.77 13.68 -8.99
N VAL A 67 -7.59 13.93 -8.41
CA VAL A 67 -7.43 14.90 -7.31
C VAL A 67 -7.28 16.33 -7.84
N ARG A 68 -8.40 16.93 -8.23
CA ARG A 68 -8.53 18.33 -8.62
C ARG A 68 -9.96 18.82 -8.34
N PRO A 69 -10.23 20.12 -8.27
CA PRO A 69 -11.61 20.61 -8.15
C PRO A 69 -12.50 20.06 -9.28
N GLY A 70 -13.66 19.52 -8.89
CA GLY A 70 -14.61 18.81 -9.75
C GLY A 70 -14.21 17.38 -10.14
N GLY A 71 -13.03 16.90 -9.74
CA GLY A 71 -12.57 15.54 -9.99
C GLY A 71 -13.25 14.52 -9.07
N ASP A 72 -13.34 13.28 -9.54
CA ASP A 72 -14.02 12.19 -8.84
C ASP A 72 -13.02 11.22 -8.20
N TRP A 73 -13.38 10.71 -7.02
CA TRP A 73 -12.78 9.52 -6.42
C TRP A 73 -13.86 8.47 -6.20
N ARG A 74 -13.71 7.31 -6.86
CA ARG A 74 -14.65 6.19 -6.78
C ARG A 74 -13.98 4.99 -6.16
N PHE A 75 -14.61 4.47 -5.11
CA PHE A 75 -14.08 3.32 -4.39
C PHE A 75 -15.19 2.47 -3.80
N THR A 76 -14.89 1.18 -3.61
CA THR A 76 -15.73 0.26 -2.85
C THR A 76 -15.01 -0.10 -1.56
N MET A 77 -15.70 0.02 -0.43
CA MET A 77 -15.23 -0.52 0.84
C MET A 77 -15.84 -1.90 1.03
N HIS A 78 -15.02 -2.91 1.27
CA HIS A 78 -15.43 -4.28 1.50
C HIS A 78 -15.44 -4.54 3.02
N GLY A 79 -16.62 -4.81 3.56
CA GLY A 79 -16.80 -5.14 4.96
C GLY A 79 -16.29 -6.53 5.30
N PRO A 80 -15.92 -6.79 6.57
CA PRO A 80 -15.48 -8.12 7.01
C PRO A 80 -16.59 -9.18 6.95
N ASP A 81 -17.85 -8.75 6.82
CA ASP A 81 -19.02 -9.60 6.61
C ASP A 81 -19.30 -9.90 5.11
N GLY A 82 -18.43 -9.42 4.21
CA GLY A 82 -18.58 -9.56 2.76
C GLY A 82 -19.52 -8.54 2.13
N THR A 83 -20.05 -7.57 2.88
CA THR A 83 -20.89 -6.50 2.32
C THR A 83 -20.03 -5.45 1.62
N ASP A 84 -20.38 -5.12 0.37
CA ASP A 84 -19.73 -4.06 -0.39
C ASP A 84 -20.47 -2.73 -0.25
N TYR A 85 -19.72 -1.67 0.03
CA TYR A 85 -20.22 -0.30 0.16
C TYR A 85 -19.61 0.56 -0.96
N ILE A 86 -20.45 0.94 -1.92
CA ILE A 86 -20.05 1.82 -3.03
C ILE A 86 -20.01 3.25 -2.52
N ASN A 87 -18.87 3.92 -2.73
CA ASN A 87 -18.64 5.29 -2.33
C ASN A 87 -18.17 6.10 -3.54
N HIS A 88 -18.65 7.34 -3.62
CA HIS A 88 -18.24 8.29 -4.64
C HIS A 88 -18.01 9.64 -3.99
N VAL A 89 -16.79 10.15 -4.14
CA VAL A 89 -16.37 11.46 -3.64
C VAL A 89 -16.17 12.40 -4.82
N ARG A 90 -16.62 13.65 -4.68
CA ARG A 90 -16.30 14.74 -5.60
C ARG A 90 -15.50 15.81 -4.89
N TYR A 91 -14.30 16.08 -5.37
CA TYR A 91 -13.44 17.11 -4.78
C TYR A 91 -14.00 18.51 -5.10
N GLU A 92 -14.27 19.28 -4.06
CA GLU A 92 -14.72 20.66 -4.17
C GLU A 92 -13.53 21.62 -4.19
N THR A 93 -12.56 21.40 -3.29
CA THR A 93 -11.36 22.23 -3.17
C THR A 93 -10.14 21.34 -3.00
N VAL A 94 -9.11 21.63 -3.77
CA VAL A 94 -7.79 21.00 -3.68
C VAL A 94 -6.75 22.12 -3.63
N GLN A 95 -6.06 22.24 -2.51
CA GLN A 95 -4.95 23.18 -2.33
C GLN A 95 -3.73 22.39 -1.88
N GLU A 96 -2.88 22.01 -2.83
CA GLU A 96 -1.65 21.28 -2.55
C GLU A 96 -0.63 22.16 -1.79
N PRO A 97 0.09 21.63 -0.78
CA PRO A 97 -0.04 20.33 -0.11
C PRO A 97 -0.75 20.46 1.26
N ALA A 98 -1.84 21.23 1.35
CA ALA A 98 -2.37 21.71 2.62
C ALA A 98 -3.83 21.35 2.88
N PHE A 99 -4.69 21.27 1.86
CA PHE A 99 -6.12 21.20 2.09
C PHE A 99 -6.90 20.45 1.00
N LEU A 100 -7.84 19.61 1.44
CA LEU A 100 -8.85 18.96 0.62
C LEU A 100 -10.22 19.23 1.22
N ALA A 101 -11.20 19.57 0.38
CA ALA A 101 -12.61 19.53 0.72
C ALA A 101 -13.37 18.78 -0.37
N TRP A 102 -14.39 18.02 0.02
CA TRP A 102 -15.14 17.20 -0.90
C TRP A 102 -16.57 16.96 -0.42
N ASP A 103 -17.42 16.61 -1.37
CA ASP A 103 -18.75 16.05 -1.14
C ASP A 103 -18.67 14.53 -1.27
N HIS A 104 -19.33 13.82 -0.35
CA HIS A 104 -19.34 12.35 -0.31
C HIS A 104 -20.74 11.81 -0.57
N TYR A 105 -20.84 10.96 -1.58
CA TYR A 105 -22.02 10.28 -2.09
C TYR A 105 -21.87 8.75 -1.94
N GLY A 106 -22.98 8.03 -2.01
CA GLY A 106 -23.00 6.56 -1.98
C GLY A 106 -23.09 5.93 -3.37
N ALA A 107 -23.81 4.81 -3.44
CA ALA A 107 -24.21 4.17 -4.70
C ALA A 107 -25.15 5.06 -5.53
N ASP A 108 -25.95 5.89 -4.87
CA ASP A 108 -26.77 6.93 -5.50
C ASP A 108 -25.95 8.23 -5.59
N PRO A 109 -25.56 8.68 -6.80
CA PRO A 109 -24.72 9.86 -6.99
C PRO A 109 -25.45 11.18 -6.73
N ASP A 110 -26.78 11.17 -6.59
CA ASP A 110 -27.59 12.37 -6.36
C ASP A 110 -27.90 12.60 -4.88
N VAL A 111 -27.51 11.67 -4.01
CA VAL A 111 -27.73 11.74 -2.56
C VAL A 111 -26.43 12.06 -1.84
N LEU A 112 -26.26 13.34 -1.49
CA LEU A 112 -25.16 13.78 -0.64
C LEU A 112 -25.29 13.17 0.76
N HIS A 113 -24.29 12.39 1.18
CA HIS A 113 -24.27 11.80 2.52
C HIS A 113 -23.69 12.75 3.57
N HIS A 114 -22.56 13.38 3.25
CA HIS A 114 -21.88 14.37 4.07
C HIS A 114 -20.80 15.07 3.25
N GLN A 115 -20.25 16.14 3.80
CA GLN A 115 -19.05 16.78 3.27
C GLN A 115 -17.85 16.37 4.11
N GLY A 116 -16.68 16.26 3.50
CA GLY A 116 -15.44 15.96 4.19
C GLY A 116 -14.40 17.04 3.97
N ARG A 117 -13.52 17.24 4.96
CA ARG A 117 -12.35 18.12 4.83
C ARG A 117 -11.13 17.48 5.48
N ILE A 118 -9.97 17.64 4.84
CA ILE A 118 -8.66 17.34 5.42
C ILE A 118 -7.82 18.60 5.38
N GLU A 119 -7.25 18.96 6.52
CA GLU A 119 -6.30 20.05 6.68
C GLU A 119 -4.95 19.50 7.16
N LEU A 120 -3.87 19.93 6.53
CA LEU A 120 -2.49 19.56 6.83
C LEU A 120 -1.70 20.78 7.29
N THR A 121 -1.34 20.79 8.57
CA THR A 121 -0.54 21.86 9.18
C THR A 121 0.85 21.32 9.51
N GLU A 122 1.88 22.01 9.02
CA GLU A 122 3.27 21.71 9.36
C GLU A 122 3.56 22.26 10.76
N GLU A 123 3.79 21.37 11.73
CA GLU A 123 4.18 21.75 13.11
C GLU A 123 5.71 21.78 13.27
N ALA A 124 6.42 21.00 12.45
CA ALA A 124 7.88 21.00 12.31
C ALA A 124 8.26 20.38 10.94
N PRO A 125 9.52 20.46 10.47
CA PRO A 125 9.93 19.94 9.15
C PRO A 125 9.56 18.47 8.89
N ASP A 126 9.52 17.64 9.93
CA ASP A 126 9.17 16.22 9.91
C ASP A 126 7.90 15.89 10.71
N LYS A 127 7.09 16.90 11.05
CA LYS A 127 5.85 16.75 11.84
C LYS A 127 4.69 17.47 11.17
N THR A 128 3.67 16.70 10.81
CA THR A 128 2.45 17.23 10.18
C THR A 128 1.22 16.85 10.99
N ARG A 129 0.45 17.85 11.41
CA ARG A 129 -0.89 17.65 11.94
C ARG A 129 -1.87 17.42 10.80
N VAL A 130 -2.62 16.34 10.89
CA VAL A 130 -3.77 16.07 10.04
C VAL A 130 -5.04 16.26 10.84
N ILE A 131 -5.96 17.07 10.33
CA ILE A 131 -7.31 17.23 10.88
C ILE A 131 -8.29 16.75 9.82
N LEU A 132 -9.06 15.72 10.14
CA LEU A 132 -10.15 15.19 9.31
C LEU A 132 -11.48 15.63 9.91
N ARG A 133 -12.32 16.26 9.09
CA ARG A 133 -13.66 16.69 9.45
C ARG A 133 -14.70 15.99 8.59
N ILE A 134 -15.79 15.56 9.23
CA ILE A 134 -17.01 15.10 8.57
C ILE A 134 -18.12 16.06 8.96
N ILE A 135 -18.69 16.72 7.97
CA ILE A 135 -19.69 17.77 8.12
C ILE A 135 -21.03 17.21 7.66
N CYS A 136 -21.95 16.97 8.60
CA CYS A 136 -23.27 16.42 8.33
C CYS A 136 -24.26 17.53 7.95
N GLU A 137 -25.41 17.13 7.38
CA GLU A 137 -26.51 18.05 7.07
C GLU A 137 -27.11 18.71 8.33
N SER A 138 -27.07 18.00 9.46
CA SER A 138 -27.64 18.43 10.75
C SER A 138 -26.92 17.79 11.93
N LYS A 139 -27.09 18.37 13.11
CA LYS A 139 -26.65 17.82 14.39
C LYS A 139 -27.29 16.47 14.69
N ALA A 140 -28.57 16.30 14.38
CA ALA A 140 -29.25 15.01 14.54
C ALA A 140 -28.56 13.91 13.73
N ARG A 141 -28.18 14.20 12.49
CA ARG A 141 -27.45 13.27 11.63
C ARG A 141 -26.05 12.99 12.14
N LEU A 142 -25.34 14.00 12.67
CA LEU A 142 -24.05 13.83 13.32
C LEU A 142 -24.14 12.82 14.49
N GLU A 143 -25.16 12.97 15.34
CA GLU A 143 -25.36 12.07 16.49
C GLU A 143 -25.73 10.65 16.08
N GLU A 144 -26.40 10.46 14.94
CA GLU A 144 -26.61 9.13 14.35
C GLU A 144 -25.29 8.51 13.87
N VAL A 145 -24.50 9.20 13.06
CA VAL A 145 -23.26 8.64 12.51
C VAL A 145 -22.23 8.33 13.61
N LYS A 146 -22.21 9.11 14.70
CA LYS A 146 -21.40 8.82 15.89
C LYS A 146 -21.79 7.49 16.54
N LYS A 147 -23.08 7.17 16.65
CA LYS A 147 -23.56 5.88 17.20
C LYS A 147 -23.12 4.70 16.34
N PHE A 148 -22.91 4.90 15.04
CA PHE A 148 -22.36 3.92 14.12
C PHE A 148 -20.82 3.91 14.08
N GLY A 149 -20.16 4.64 14.98
CA GLY A 149 -18.71 4.59 15.15
C GLY A 149 -17.91 5.50 14.23
N ALA A 150 -18.53 6.53 13.62
CA ALA A 150 -17.82 7.44 12.71
C ALA A 150 -16.58 8.11 13.35
N GLU A 151 -16.63 8.45 14.64
CA GLU A 151 -15.50 9.04 15.37
C GLU A 151 -14.33 8.05 15.50
N ALA A 152 -14.63 6.84 15.98
CA ALA A 152 -13.65 5.77 16.10
C ALA A 152 -13.06 5.40 14.72
N GLY A 153 -13.91 5.29 13.69
CA GLY A 153 -13.49 5.03 12.32
C GLY A 153 -12.61 6.13 11.73
N GLY A 154 -12.88 7.40 12.07
CA GLY A 154 -12.02 8.52 11.72
C GLY A 154 -10.64 8.43 12.37
N HIS A 155 -10.58 8.12 13.68
CA HIS A 155 -9.31 7.88 14.37
C HIS A 155 -8.53 6.69 13.80
N GLN A 156 -9.21 5.60 13.45
CA GLN A 156 -8.61 4.44 12.80
C GLN A 156 -8.06 4.78 11.42
N THR A 157 -8.80 5.53 10.61
CA THR A 157 -8.35 6.01 9.29
C THR A 157 -7.05 6.81 9.41
N LEU A 158 -6.98 7.76 10.36
CA LEU A 158 -5.76 8.54 10.60
C LEU A 158 -4.61 7.67 11.15
N ALA A 159 -4.90 6.66 11.97
CA ALA A 159 -3.89 5.72 12.45
C ALA A 159 -3.32 4.86 11.32
N ARG A 160 -4.17 4.34 10.43
CA ARG A 160 -3.75 3.59 9.25
C ARG A 160 -2.97 4.46 8.27
N LEU A 161 -3.33 5.75 8.14
CA LEU A 161 -2.56 6.71 7.33
C LEU A 161 -1.14 6.87 7.87
N ASP A 162 -1.00 7.05 9.19
CA ASP A 162 0.29 7.14 9.88
C ASP A 162 1.16 5.90 9.65
N GLN A 163 0.55 4.72 9.78
CA GLN A 163 1.23 3.47 9.48
C GLN A 163 1.64 3.40 8.01
N ARG A 164 0.74 3.73 7.07
CA ARG A 164 1.05 3.69 5.64
C ARG A 164 2.16 4.66 5.25
N ILE A 165 2.24 5.81 5.90
CA ILE A 165 3.33 6.79 5.71
C ILE A 165 4.64 6.21 6.23
N SER A 166 4.62 5.61 7.42
CA SER A 166 5.78 4.92 7.99
C SER A 166 6.28 3.82 7.05
N ASP A 167 5.37 2.95 6.58
CA ASP A 167 5.67 1.90 5.60
C ASP A 167 6.18 2.50 4.30
N ALA A 168 5.56 3.57 3.77
CA ALA A 168 5.99 4.21 2.52
C ALA A 168 7.38 4.86 2.62
N ALA A 169 7.83 5.18 3.83
CA ALA A 169 9.17 5.73 4.07
C ALA A 169 10.26 4.64 4.05
N THR A 170 9.92 3.40 4.40
CA THR A 170 10.86 2.27 4.49
C THR A 170 10.72 1.25 3.37
N ASP A 171 9.58 1.24 2.68
CA ASP A 171 9.25 0.19 1.72
C ASP A 171 9.57 0.62 0.30
N MET A 172 9.96 -0.36 -0.50
CA MET A 172 10.07 -0.27 -1.94
C MET A 172 9.38 -1.49 -2.54
N GLY A 173 8.77 -1.36 -3.71
CA GLY A 173 8.14 -2.50 -4.34
C GLY A 173 7.64 -2.23 -5.74
N LEU A 174 7.31 -3.31 -6.42
CA LEU A 174 6.79 -3.30 -7.78
C LEU A 174 5.90 -4.53 -7.98
N SER A 175 5.02 -4.48 -8.99
CA SER A 175 4.22 -5.62 -9.43
C SER A 175 4.24 -5.73 -10.96
N ARG A 176 4.24 -6.96 -11.48
CA ARG A 176 4.23 -7.28 -12.91
C ARG A 176 3.36 -8.50 -13.18
N ILE A 177 2.65 -8.50 -14.31
CA ILE A 177 2.03 -9.72 -14.83
C ILE A 177 3.07 -10.47 -15.66
N VAL A 178 3.38 -11.69 -15.25
CA VAL A 178 4.28 -12.63 -15.94
C VAL A 178 3.42 -13.65 -16.66
N LYS A 179 3.63 -13.86 -17.97
CA LYS A 179 2.79 -14.73 -18.82
C LYS A 179 3.19 -16.21 -18.68
N ALA A 180 3.24 -16.69 -17.44
CA ALA A 180 3.48 -18.08 -17.12
C ALA A 180 2.65 -18.50 -15.90
N PRO A 181 2.32 -19.80 -15.77
CA PRO A 181 1.71 -20.34 -14.56
C PRO A 181 2.60 -20.14 -13.34
N ARG A 182 1.94 -19.98 -12.20
CA ARG A 182 2.56 -19.73 -10.89
C ARG A 182 3.64 -20.74 -10.52
N ALA A 183 3.42 -22.01 -10.89
CA ALA A 183 4.37 -23.10 -10.68
C ALA A 183 5.73 -22.88 -11.37
N LEU A 184 5.75 -22.25 -12.56
CA LEU A 184 7.01 -21.97 -13.27
C LEU A 184 7.76 -20.80 -12.63
N VAL A 185 7.03 -19.74 -12.25
CA VAL A 185 7.61 -18.59 -11.55
C VAL A 185 8.17 -19.00 -10.19
N TRP A 186 7.44 -19.87 -9.47
CA TRP A 186 7.90 -20.48 -8.22
C TRP A 186 9.19 -21.27 -8.43
N ARG A 187 9.22 -22.17 -9.43
CA ARG A 187 10.41 -22.99 -9.72
C ARG A 187 11.62 -22.13 -10.04
N ALA A 188 11.44 -21.04 -10.80
CA ALA A 188 12.52 -20.10 -11.12
C ALA A 188 13.13 -19.41 -9.89
N TRP A 189 12.37 -19.30 -8.79
CA TRP A 189 12.84 -18.77 -7.50
C TRP A 189 13.50 -19.82 -6.60
N THR A 190 12.96 -21.04 -6.58
CA THR A 190 13.38 -22.05 -5.60
C THR A 190 14.41 -23.05 -6.12
N ASP A 191 14.58 -23.15 -7.44
CA ASP A 191 15.62 -23.97 -8.07
C ASP A 191 16.90 -23.14 -8.26
N PRO A 192 18.02 -23.47 -7.59
CA PRO A 192 19.28 -22.73 -7.74
C PRO A 192 19.77 -22.68 -9.19
N ALA A 193 19.53 -23.71 -10.00
CA ALA A 193 19.97 -23.72 -11.40
C ALA A 193 19.18 -22.74 -12.27
N LEU A 194 17.90 -22.49 -11.93
CA LEU A 194 17.07 -21.50 -12.62
C LEU A 194 17.33 -20.10 -12.10
N LEU A 195 17.42 -19.91 -10.78
CA LEU A 195 17.66 -18.60 -10.16
C LEU A 195 18.90 -17.92 -10.78
N ARG A 196 19.98 -18.70 -10.97
CA ARG A 196 21.25 -18.23 -11.55
C ARG A 196 21.13 -17.61 -12.94
N GLN A 197 20.07 -17.89 -13.69
CA GLN A 197 19.89 -17.44 -15.06
C GLN A 197 19.32 -16.01 -15.16
N TRP A 198 18.69 -15.51 -14.08
CA TRP A 198 17.94 -14.25 -14.13
C TRP A 198 18.16 -13.32 -12.93
N TRP A 199 18.64 -13.80 -11.77
CA TRP A 199 18.73 -13.06 -10.51
C TRP A 199 19.78 -11.93 -10.44
N CYS A 200 20.53 -11.72 -11.52
CA CYS A 200 21.54 -10.68 -11.61
C CYS A 200 21.45 -9.97 -12.97
N PRO A 201 21.41 -8.62 -13.02
CA PRO A 201 21.42 -7.91 -14.29
C PRO A 201 22.70 -8.22 -15.10
N ARG A 202 22.55 -8.64 -16.35
CA ARG A 202 23.70 -8.79 -17.26
C ARG A 202 24.44 -7.44 -17.40
N PRO A 203 25.79 -7.43 -17.54
CA PRO A 203 26.69 -8.56 -17.77
C PRO A 203 27.16 -9.29 -16.50
N TRP A 204 26.68 -8.92 -15.31
CA TRP A 204 26.98 -9.68 -14.11
C TRP A 204 26.29 -11.05 -14.15
N MET A 205 26.84 -12.03 -13.43
CA MET A 205 26.33 -13.40 -13.39
C MET A 205 26.34 -13.98 -11.98
N VAL A 206 25.44 -14.92 -11.71
CA VAL A 206 25.43 -15.66 -10.43
C VAL A 206 26.39 -16.85 -10.52
N ALA A 207 27.56 -16.70 -9.93
CA ALA A 207 28.65 -17.67 -9.90
C ALA A 207 28.38 -18.86 -8.96
N ASP A 208 27.74 -18.61 -7.82
CA ASP A 208 27.27 -19.64 -6.89
C ASP A 208 25.88 -19.28 -6.35
N CYS A 209 25.04 -20.29 -6.13
CA CYS A 209 23.70 -20.14 -5.59
C CYS A 209 23.34 -21.36 -4.75
N ARG A 210 22.99 -21.13 -3.48
CA ARG A 210 22.50 -22.15 -2.57
C ARG A 210 21.21 -21.65 -1.94
N LEU A 211 20.17 -22.48 -2.01
CA LEU A 211 18.84 -22.15 -1.54
C LEU A 211 18.33 -23.32 -0.71
N ASP A 212 17.82 -23.02 0.48
CA ASP A 212 17.03 -23.93 1.31
C ASP A 212 15.68 -23.23 1.59
N PRO A 213 14.69 -23.36 0.69
CA PRO A 213 13.44 -22.62 0.77
C PRO A 213 12.51 -23.20 1.86
N GLN A 214 12.88 -22.92 3.11
CA GLN A 214 12.10 -23.18 4.32
C GLN A 214 12.46 -22.12 5.38
N ALA A 215 11.62 -21.93 6.39
CA ALA A 215 11.91 -20.96 7.45
C ALA A 215 13.24 -21.32 8.16
N GLY A 216 14.16 -20.35 8.22
CA GLY A 216 15.51 -20.53 8.76
C GLY A 216 16.53 -21.03 7.74
N GLY A 217 16.13 -21.39 6.52
CA GLY A 217 17.02 -21.91 5.49
C GLY A 217 17.87 -20.83 4.81
N GLU A 218 18.98 -21.25 4.20
CA GLU A 218 19.95 -20.39 3.52
C GLU A 218 19.36 -19.79 2.24
N LEU A 219 19.56 -18.49 2.06
CA LEU A 219 19.60 -17.86 0.73
C LEU A 219 21.02 -17.34 0.53
N TYR A 220 21.76 -17.93 -0.39
CA TYR A 220 23.10 -17.49 -0.73
C TYR A 220 23.24 -17.30 -2.23
N THR A 221 23.78 -16.14 -2.62
CA THR A 221 24.18 -15.88 -4.00
C THR A 221 25.54 -15.19 -4.04
N LEU A 222 26.42 -15.67 -4.90
CA LEU A 222 27.68 -15.02 -5.24
C LEU A 222 27.56 -14.47 -6.66
N MET A 223 27.60 -13.16 -6.80
CA MET A 223 27.56 -12.48 -8.09
C MET A 223 28.98 -12.10 -8.53
N ARG A 224 29.27 -12.26 -9.82
CA ARG A 224 30.53 -11.87 -10.45
C ARG A 224 30.32 -10.83 -11.54
N GLY A 225 31.12 -9.77 -11.49
CA GLY A 225 31.16 -8.71 -12.47
C GLY A 225 32.13 -9.01 -13.62
N PRO A 226 32.02 -8.27 -14.74
CA PRO A 226 32.81 -8.50 -15.95
C PRO A 226 34.31 -8.18 -15.78
N ALA A 227 34.70 -7.38 -14.78
CA ALA A 227 36.09 -7.09 -14.46
C ALA A 227 36.63 -7.99 -13.33
N GLY A 228 35.89 -9.04 -12.96
CA GLY A 228 36.26 -9.98 -11.91
C GLY A 228 35.83 -9.56 -10.51
N GLU A 229 34.97 -8.55 -10.40
CA GLU A 229 34.37 -8.13 -9.12
C GLU A 229 33.51 -9.25 -8.53
N GLU A 230 33.42 -9.32 -7.19
CA GLU A 230 32.56 -10.28 -6.50
C GLU A 230 31.68 -9.57 -5.47
N ALA A 231 30.41 -9.97 -5.41
CA ALA A 231 29.46 -9.53 -4.40
C ALA A 231 28.63 -10.71 -3.92
N ALA A 232 28.73 -11.04 -2.63
CA ALA A 232 27.96 -12.11 -2.02
C ALA A 232 26.77 -11.55 -1.21
N VAL A 233 25.61 -12.16 -1.38
CA VAL A 233 24.44 -11.94 -0.51
C VAL A 233 24.23 -13.20 0.31
N HIS A 234 24.27 -13.03 1.62
CA HIS A 234 23.85 -14.03 2.59
C HIS A 234 22.50 -13.61 3.16
N GLY A 235 21.56 -14.53 3.20
CA GLY A 235 20.23 -14.29 3.72
C GLY A 235 19.62 -15.52 4.35
N CYS A 236 18.44 -15.30 4.91
CA CYS A 236 17.63 -16.30 5.58
C CYS A 236 16.21 -16.21 5.05
N PHE A 237 15.64 -17.34 4.66
CA PHE A 237 14.20 -17.44 4.44
C PHE A 237 13.47 -17.34 5.80
N LEU A 238 12.45 -16.50 5.88
CA LEU A 238 11.63 -16.28 7.08
C LEU A 238 10.30 -17.03 6.98
N GLU A 239 9.71 -17.08 5.78
CA GLU A 239 8.46 -17.76 5.50
C GLU A 239 8.47 -18.24 4.05
N VAL A 240 8.03 -19.48 3.81
CA VAL A 240 7.93 -20.07 2.48
C VAL A 240 6.58 -20.75 2.35
N CYS A 241 5.71 -20.20 1.51
CA CYS A 241 4.42 -20.79 1.16
C CYS A 241 4.51 -21.26 -0.30
N PRO A 242 4.55 -22.58 -0.56
CA PRO A 242 4.71 -23.12 -1.90
C PRO A 242 3.78 -22.49 -2.93
N GLN A 243 4.38 -21.99 -4.02
CA GLN A 243 3.72 -21.31 -5.13
C GLN A 243 2.97 -20.02 -4.76
N GLU A 244 3.09 -19.51 -3.55
CA GLU A 244 2.31 -18.34 -3.10
C GLU A 244 3.20 -17.20 -2.65
N LYS A 245 4.21 -17.51 -1.83
CA LYS A 245 4.95 -16.48 -1.10
C LYS A 245 6.34 -16.93 -0.70
N LEU A 246 7.31 -16.03 -0.85
CA LEU A 246 8.65 -16.15 -0.29
C LEU A 246 8.94 -14.89 0.52
N VAL A 247 9.29 -15.07 1.79
CA VAL A 247 9.79 -14.00 2.65
C VAL A 247 11.23 -14.33 3.01
N TRP A 248 12.15 -13.40 2.78
CA TRP A 248 13.56 -13.57 3.10
C TRP A 248 14.19 -12.24 3.51
N THR A 249 15.36 -12.31 4.13
CA THR A 249 16.07 -11.11 4.62
C THR A 249 17.58 -11.28 4.52
N ASP A 250 18.30 -10.17 4.39
CA ASP A 250 19.76 -10.08 4.54
C ASP A 250 20.19 -9.68 5.97
N LEU A 251 19.23 -9.44 6.86
CA LEU A 251 19.46 -9.15 8.28
C LEU A 251 19.89 -10.39 9.07
N MET A 252 19.71 -11.57 8.50
CA MET A 252 20.01 -12.84 9.13
C MET A 252 20.63 -13.81 8.13
N THR A 253 21.54 -14.65 8.58
CA THR A 253 21.94 -15.86 7.86
C THR A 253 21.11 -17.06 8.32
N ALA A 254 21.32 -18.21 7.68
CA ALA A 254 20.66 -19.46 8.00
C ALA A 254 20.66 -19.77 9.52
N GLY A 255 19.59 -20.39 9.99
CA GLY A 255 19.35 -20.65 11.41
C GLY A 255 18.98 -19.40 12.21
N PHE A 256 18.45 -18.35 11.55
CA PHE A 256 18.04 -17.08 12.19
C PHE A 256 19.18 -16.39 12.95
N ARG A 257 20.39 -16.41 12.38
CA ARG A 257 21.57 -15.78 13.01
C ARG A 257 21.66 -14.32 12.55
N PRO A 258 21.56 -13.32 13.44
CA PRO A 258 21.63 -11.91 13.05
C PRO A 258 22.96 -11.55 12.39
N VAL A 259 22.90 -10.70 11.37
CA VAL A 259 24.05 -10.10 10.71
C VAL A 259 24.28 -8.71 11.34
N PRO A 260 25.44 -8.44 11.97
CA PRO A 260 25.68 -7.15 12.63
C PRO A 260 25.66 -5.95 11.68
N THR A 261 26.14 -6.15 10.44
CA THR A 261 26.20 -5.13 9.40
C THR A 261 25.65 -5.71 8.10
N PRO A 262 24.31 -5.73 7.93
CA PRO A 262 23.69 -6.23 6.71
C PRO A 262 24.06 -5.32 5.53
N PRO A 263 24.20 -5.86 4.30
CA PRO A 263 24.57 -5.06 3.13
C PRO A 263 23.50 -4.03 2.75
N PHE A 264 22.22 -4.39 2.84
CA PHE A 264 21.10 -3.50 2.51
C PHE A 264 20.13 -3.33 3.68
N GLY A 265 20.00 -4.34 4.55
CA GLY A 265 19.19 -4.29 5.76
C GLY A 265 17.69 -4.20 5.49
N PHE A 266 17.14 -5.23 4.84
CA PHE A 266 15.70 -5.30 4.53
C PHE A 266 15.11 -6.70 4.73
N VAL A 267 13.78 -6.75 4.76
CA VAL A 267 12.98 -7.97 4.57
C VAL A 267 12.27 -7.87 3.23
N ALA A 268 12.47 -8.83 2.34
CA ALA A 268 11.78 -8.93 1.06
C ALA A 268 10.61 -9.91 1.17
N VAL A 269 9.47 -9.50 0.64
CA VAL A 269 8.27 -10.32 0.45
C VAL A 269 7.99 -10.40 -1.04
N VAL A 270 8.02 -11.61 -1.57
CA VAL A 270 7.62 -11.93 -2.95
C VAL A 270 6.29 -12.67 -2.87
N THR A 271 5.27 -12.18 -3.57
CA THR A 271 3.97 -12.86 -3.70
C THR A 271 3.68 -13.24 -5.13
N LEU A 272 3.07 -14.41 -5.30
CA LEU A 272 2.65 -14.96 -6.57
C LEU A 272 1.14 -15.25 -6.48
N GLU A 273 0.36 -14.47 -7.21
CA GLU A 273 -1.10 -14.62 -7.27
C GLU A 273 -1.50 -15.10 -8.66
N ASP A 274 -2.52 -15.96 -8.73
CA ASP A 274 -3.08 -16.38 -10.02
C ASP A 274 -3.74 -15.18 -10.73
N TRP A 275 -3.47 -15.04 -12.03
CA TRP A 275 -4.09 -14.05 -12.91
C TRP A 275 -4.54 -14.76 -14.20
N GLY A 276 -5.57 -15.60 -14.05
CA GLY A 276 -5.96 -16.54 -15.10
C GLY A 276 -4.88 -17.61 -15.31
N SER A 277 -4.38 -17.77 -16.54
CA SER A 277 -3.24 -18.64 -16.85
C SER A 277 -1.87 -18.00 -16.57
N ARG A 278 -1.86 -16.74 -16.11
CA ARG A 278 -0.68 -15.93 -15.85
C ARG A 278 -0.47 -15.77 -14.34
N THR A 279 0.66 -15.18 -13.97
CA THR A 279 0.98 -14.89 -12.57
C THR A 279 1.07 -13.38 -12.36
N ARG A 280 0.40 -12.85 -11.35
CA ARG A 280 0.72 -11.54 -10.80
C ARG A 280 1.85 -11.72 -9.80
N TYR A 281 3.04 -11.28 -10.22
CA TYR A 281 4.23 -11.24 -9.40
C TYR A 281 4.30 -9.88 -8.67
N SER A 282 4.52 -9.88 -7.36
CA SER A 282 4.80 -8.66 -6.62
C SER A 282 6.01 -8.86 -5.70
N VAL A 283 6.87 -7.85 -5.61
CA VAL A 283 7.96 -7.82 -4.64
C VAL A 283 7.88 -6.54 -3.82
N ARG A 284 8.11 -6.68 -2.51
CA ARG A 284 8.22 -5.58 -1.56
C ARG A 284 9.44 -5.78 -0.68
N ALA A 285 10.34 -4.82 -0.66
CA ALA A 285 11.48 -4.75 0.25
C ALA A 285 11.20 -3.71 1.35
N MET A 286 11.16 -4.16 2.60
CA MET A 286 10.89 -3.35 3.79
C MET A 286 12.22 -3.11 4.51
N HIS A 287 12.73 -1.87 4.44
CA HIS A 287 14.05 -1.53 4.99
C HIS A 287 13.96 -1.17 6.47
N THR A 288 15.08 -1.32 7.18
CA THR A 288 15.17 -0.95 8.61
C THR A 288 15.01 0.54 8.88
N SER A 289 15.26 1.41 7.90
CA SER A 289 15.12 2.86 8.02
C SER A 289 14.87 3.56 6.66
N PRO A 290 14.34 4.80 6.67
CA PRO A 290 14.25 5.62 5.46
C PRO A 290 15.60 5.88 4.79
N GLN A 291 16.68 5.97 5.58
CA GLN A 291 18.03 6.14 5.06
C GLN A 291 18.50 4.91 4.28
N SER A 292 18.35 3.71 4.83
CA SER A 292 18.70 2.46 4.14
C SER A 292 17.85 2.26 2.87
N ARG A 293 16.55 2.62 2.93
CA ARG A 293 15.67 2.63 1.76
C ARG A 293 16.18 3.57 0.67
N GLN A 294 16.60 4.78 1.04
CA GLN A 294 17.12 5.77 0.11
C GLN A 294 18.45 5.33 -0.52
N GLN A 295 19.37 4.78 0.28
CA GLN A 295 20.63 4.22 -0.21
C GLN A 295 20.39 3.10 -1.22
N HIS A 296 19.50 2.15 -0.91
CA HIS A 296 19.16 1.07 -1.86
C HIS A 296 18.50 1.61 -3.14
N ALA A 297 17.68 2.66 -3.04
CA ALA A 297 17.11 3.33 -4.20
C ALA A 297 18.19 3.97 -5.08
N GLU A 298 19.16 4.66 -4.50
CA GLU A 298 20.29 5.31 -5.20
C GLU A 298 21.23 4.29 -5.84
N MET A 299 21.35 3.09 -5.25
CA MET A 299 22.04 1.95 -5.86
C MET A 299 21.28 1.32 -7.05
N GLY A 300 20.09 1.83 -7.38
CA GLY A 300 19.33 1.40 -8.55
C GLY A 300 18.35 0.26 -8.28
N PHE A 301 17.73 0.18 -7.10
CA PHE A 301 16.73 -0.86 -6.78
C PHE A 301 15.71 -1.08 -7.90
N TYR A 302 15.08 -0.01 -8.41
CA TYR A 302 14.01 -0.15 -9.40
C TYR A 302 14.53 -0.64 -10.76
N ASP A 303 15.65 -0.10 -11.23
CA ASP A 303 16.24 -0.50 -12.51
C ASP A 303 16.78 -1.93 -12.45
N GLY A 304 17.47 -2.27 -11.35
CA GLY A 304 17.98 -3.61 -11.09
C GLY A 304 16.85 -4.64 -10.99
N TRP A 305 15.81 -4.35 -10.19
CA TRP A 305 14.67 -5.25 -10.07
C TRP A 305 13.85 -5.38 -11.35
N ALA A 306 13.60 -4.27 -12.06
CA ALA A 306 12.88 -4.32 -13.33
C ALA A 306 13.63 -5.19 -14.35
N THR A 307 14.96 -5.05 -14.41
CA THR A 307 15.82 -5.84 -15.30
C THR A 307 15.75 -7.33 -14.97
N VAL A 308 15.97 -7.72 -13.71
CA VAL A 308 15.93 -9.16 -13.35
C VAL A 308 14.53 -9.76 -13.54
N LEU A 309 13.46 -8.98 -13.38
CA LEU A 309 12.10 -9.47 -13.65
C LEU A 309 11.78 -9.60 -15.13
N GLU A 310 12.41 -8.81 -15.99
CA GLU A 310 12.38 -9.05 -17.42
C GLU A 310 13.12 -10.34 -17.77
N GLN A 311 14.32 -10.55 -17.22
CA GLN A 311 15.06 -11.80 -17.42
C GLN A 311 14.31 -13.03 -16.89
N LEU A 312 13.60 -12.89 -15.75
CA LEU A 312 12.71 -13.93 -15.21
C LEU A 312 11.57 -14.22 -16.18
N ALA A 313 10.90 -13.18 -16.69
CA ALA A 313 9.82 -13.33 -17.65
C ALA A 313 10.30 -14.05 -18.91
N ASP A 314 11.44 -13.63 -19.48
CA ASP A 314 12.04 -14.31 -20.64
C ASP A 314 12.31 -15.80 -20.36
N LEU A 315 12.81 -16.13 -19.17
CA LEU A 315 13.09 -17.52 -18.79
C LEU A 315 11.83 -18.39 -18.70
N VAL A 316 10.72 -17.86 -18.19
CA VAL A 316 9.52 -18.66 -17.89
C VAL A 316 8.43 -18.58 -18.97
N GLU A 317 8.43 -17.53 -19.80
CA GLU A 317 7.46 -17.35 -20.90
C GLU A 317 7.87 -18.11 -22.16
N THR A 318 9.17 -18.25 -22.43
CA THR A 318 9.71 -18.89 -23.65
C THR A 318 9.46 -20.40 -23.76
N GLY A 319 8.99 -21.05 -22.69
CA GLY A 319 8.61 -22.47 -22.69
C GLY A 319 7.15 -22.76 -23.04
N GLN A 320 6.35 -21.75 -23.41
CA GLN A 320 4.89 -21.88 -23.60
C GLN A 320 4.41 -21.77 -25.07
N ASP A 321 5.30 -21.58 -26.04
CA ASP A 321 4.97 -21.53 -27.47
C ASP A 321 5.06 -22.93 -28.16
N GLY A 322 4.75 -24.00 -27.43
CA GLY A 322 4.77 -25.39 -27.91
C GLY A 322 3.42 -26.08 -27.83
#